data_AF-A0A970HGV2-F1
#
_entry.id   AF-A0A970HGV2-F1
#
_cell.length_a   1.000
_cell.length_b   1.000
_cell.length_c   1.000
_cell.angle_alpha   90.00
_cell.angle_beta   90.00
_cell.angle_gamma   90.00
#
_symmetry.space_group_name_H-M   'P 1'
#
loop_
_entity.id
_entity.type
_entity.pdbx_description
1 polymer ?
#
loop_
_entity_poly.entity_id
_entity_poly.type
_entity_poly.pdbx_seq_one_letter_code
_entity_poly.pdbx_strand_id
1 'polypeptide(L)'
;MDNLLGGLAVFLVGRRVPGLGALLSLLLVLGVGVIGANVLGRRMIEFGESLLLRLPLVRTVYTSIKQLLMGFVLDNKDAFQQVVLVEYPRPGMYSLAFVTRQGAPWYQGEGSEELYSIFIPTTPNPTSGYMLLVPREQVEFVDLSVEDALKMIISGGLISPNKAAEEDGASGA
;
A
#
# COMPACT_ATOMS: atom_id res chain seq x y z
N MET A 1 15.06 20.06 53.77
CA MET A 1 14.43 18.72 53.66
C MET A 1 15.50 17.74 53.17
N ASP A 2 16.67 17.74 53.82
CA ASP A 2 17.92 17.27 53.19
C ASP A 2 18.42 15.95 53.82
N ASN A 3 17.70 15.44 54.84
CA ASN A 3 18.12 14.32 55.67
C ASN A 3 17.56 12.95 55.24
N LEU A 4 16.55 12.89 54.37
CA LEU A 4 15.92 11.61 53.99
C LEU A 4 16.70 10.86 52.89
N LEU A 5 17.32 11.60 51.95
CA LEU A 5 18.10 11.00 50.86
C LEU A 5 19.58 10.83 51.20
N GLY A 6 20.13 11.71 52.05
CA GLY A 6 21.50 11.59 52.56
C GLY A 6 21.70 10.35 53.44
N GLY A 7 20.69 9.94 54.21
CA GLY A 7 20.75 8.77 55.10
C GLY A 7 20.83 7.43 54.35
N LEU A 8 20.07 7.28 53.25
CA LEU A 8 20.10 6.07 52.42
C LEU A 8 21.40 5.92 51.61
N ALA A 9 21.97 7.03 51.16
CA ALA A 9 23.26 7.06 50.50
C ALA A 9 24.43 6.64 51.42
N VAL A 10 24.37 7.02 52.71
CA VAL A 10 25.38 6.65 53.71
C VAL A 10 25.28 5.17 54.10
N PHE A 11 24.07 4.60 54.12
CA PHE A 11 23.84 3.18 54.44
C PHE A 11 24.38 2.21 53.38
N LEU A 12 24.43 2.61 52.10
CA LEU A 12 24.92 1.75 51.00
C LEU A 12 26.41 1.87 50.69
N VAL A 13 27.08 3.00 50.98
CA VAL A 13 28.44 3.29 50.47
C VAL A 13 29.48 3.58 51.58
N GLY A 14 29.07 3.82 52.83
CA GLY A 14 30.00 3.95 53.96
C GLY A 14 30.93 5.18 53.97
N ARG A 15 30.87 6.07 52.96
CA ARG A 15 31.59 7.36 52.92
C ARG A 15 30.72 8.49 52.34
N ARG A 16 30.80 9.69 52.94
CA ARG A 16 30.13 10.90 52.42
C ARG A 16 30.88 11.41 51.19
N VAL A 17 30.37 11.13 49.99
CA VAL A 17 30.85 11.74 48.75
C VAL A 17 30.02 13.00 48.48
N PRO A 18 30.60 14.21 48.56
CA PRO A 18 29.87 15.43 48.23
C PRO A 18 29.40 15.39 46.77
N GLY A 19 28.13 15.71 46.51
CA GLY A 19 27.52 15.68 45.17
C GLY A 19 26.72 14.40 44.83
N LEU A 20 26.88 13.32 45.60
CA LEU A 20 26.14 12.06 45.35
C LEU A 20 24.62 12.24 45.47
N GLY A 21 24.16 13.08 46.39
CA GLY A 21 22.73 13.39 46.56
C GLY A 21 22.13 14.14 45.36
N ALA A 22 22.89 15.04 44.74
CA ALA A 22 22.47 15.77 43.54
C ALA A 22 22.47 14.86 42.29
N LEU A 23 23.44 13.95 42.20
CA LEU A 23 23.46 12.96 41.13
C LEU A 23 22.30 11.97 41.26
N LEU A 24 22.01 11.51 42.49
CA LEU A 24 20.87 10.63 42.78
C LEU A 24 19.54 11.31 42.48
N SER A 25 19.35 12.59 42.85
CA SER A 25 18.13 13.32 42.54
C SER A 25 17.96 13.56 41.04
N LEU A 26 19.03 13.88 40.32
CA LEU A 26 19.01 14.02 38.86
C LEU A 26 18.64 12.71 38.17
N LEU A 27 19.24 11.59 38.58
CA LEU A 27 18.92 10.27 38.07
C LEU A 27 17.47 9.88 38.37
N LEU A 28 16.95 10.25 39.55
CA LEU A 28 15.58 9.98 39.94
C LEU A 28 14.59 10.78 39.07
N VAL A 29 14.83 12.07 38.87
CA VAL A 29 13.99 12.93 38.00
C VAL A 29 14.01 12.42 36.55
N LEU A 30 15.19 12.07 36.03
CA LEU A 30 15.31 11.51 34.68
C LEU A 30 14.61 10.15 34.56
N GLY A 31 14.77 9.27 35.55
CA GLY A 31 14.09 7.97 35.59
C GLY A 31 12.57 8.11 35.59
N VAL A 32 12.03 9.00 36.42
CA VAL A 32 10.59 9.31 36.45
C VAL A 32 10.12 9.91 35.12
N GLY A 33 10.92 10.79 34.51
CA GLY A 33 10.61 11.39 33.21
C GLY A 33 10.54 10.36 32.08
N VAL A 34 11.51 9.44 32.01
CA VAL A 34 11.54 8.37 30.99
C VAL A 34 10.37 7.40 31.17
N ILE A 35 10.08 7.00 32.41
CA ILE A 35 8.94 6.12 32.70
C ILE A 35 7.63 6.82 32.35
N GLY A 36 7.46 8.09 32.73
CA GLY A 36 6.29 8.89 32.41
C GLY A 36 6.08 9.05 30.90
N ALA A 37 7.14 9.36 30.16
CA ALA A 37 7.09 9.51 28.70
C ALA A 37 6.75 8.19 28.00
N ASN A 38 7.35 7.07 28.42
CA ASN A 38 7.05 5.76 27.84
C ASN A 38 5.62 5.30 28.13
N VAL A 39 5.12 5.49 29.36
CA VAL A 39 3.75 5.08 29.72
C VAL A 39 2.71 5.96 29.01
N LEU A 40 2.92 7.27 28.93
CA LEU A 40 2.00 8.19 28.27
C LEU A 40 2.02 8.01 26.74
N GLY A 41 3.20 7.84 26.15
CA GLY A 41 3.36 7.57 24.73
C GLY A 41 2.67 6.27 24.31
N ARG A 42 2.85 5.19 25.08
CA ARG A 42 2.21 3.90 24.79
C ARG A 42 0.69 3.99 24.89
N ARG A 43 0.15 4.72 25.89
CA ARG A 43 -1.29 4.98 26.01
C ARG A 43 -1.87 5.82 24.86
N MET A 44 -1.13 6.81 24.37
CA MET A 44 -1.54 7.61 23.20
C MET A 44 -1.63 6.74 21.94
N ILE A 45 -0.64 5.86 21.73
CA ILE A 45 -0.61 4.91 20.61
C ILE A 45 -1.76 3.90 20.74
N GLU A 46 -1.94 3.28 21.90
CA GLU A 46 -3.04 2.34 22.17
C GLU A 46 -4.42 3.02 22.00
N PHE A 47 -4.56 4.28 22.40
CA PHE A 47 -5.79 5.05 22.18
C PHE A 47 -6.05 5.29 20.69
N GLY A 48 -5.03 5.72 19.94
CA GLY A 48 -5.10 5.92 18.48
C GLY A 48 -5.40 4.62 17.73
N GLU A 49 -4.76 3.51 18.11
CA GLU A 49 -5.05 2.18 17.59
C GLU A 49 -6.48 1.75 17.92
N SER A 50 -6.96 1.98 19.15
CA SER A 50 -8.34 1.64 19.52
C SER A 50 -9.37 2.48 18.76
N LEU A 51 -9.06 3.75 18.46
CA LEU A 51 -9.92 4.65 17.69
C LEU A 51 -9.98 4.21 16.23
N LEU A 52 -8.84 3.83 15.65
CA LEU A 52 -8.75 3.25 14.31
C LEU A 52 -9.48 1.90 14.20
N LEU A 53 -9.33 1.03 15.20
CA LEU A 53 -9.96 -0.29 15.26
C LEU A 53 -11.48 -0.21 15.55
N ARG A 54 -11.95 0.85 16.22
CA ARG A 54 -13.38 1.10 16.53
C ARG A 54 -14.08 1.98 15.52
N LEU A 55 -13.45 2.37 14.41
CA LEU A 55 -14.14 3.01 13.30
C LEU A 55 -14.67 1.93 12.35
N PRO A 56 -15.91 1.40 12.53
CA PRO A 56 -16.56 0.57 11.51
C PRO A 56 -16.62 1.29 10.16
N LEU A 57 -16.50 2.62 10.14
CA LEU A 57 -16.40 3.42 8.92
C LEU A 57 -15.13 3.15 8.11
N VAL A 58 -13.95 3.04 8.74
CA VAL A 58 -12.70 2.77 8.01
C VAL A 58 -12.76 1.37 7.42
N ARG A 59 -13.20 0.38 8.20
CA ARG A 59 -13.35 -0.99 7.70
C ARG A 59 -14.40 -1.07 6.59
N THR A 60 -15.56 -0.43 6.73
CA THR A 60 -16.60 -0.46 5.69
C THR A 60 -16.19 0.31 4.44
N VAL A 61 -15.54 1.47 4.56
CA VAL A 61 -15.03 2.22 3.40
C VAL A 61 -13.91 1.45 2.70
N TYR A 62 -12.93 0.93 3.45
CA TYR A 62 -11.86 0.12 2.85
C TYR A 62 -12.37 -1.18 2.27
N THR A 63 -13.36 -1.83 2.90
CA THR A 63 -13.94 -3.09 2.40
C THR A 63 -14.87 -2.84 1.23
N SER A 64 -15.64 -1.76 1.19
CA SER A 64 -16.47 -1.38 0.04
C SER A 64 -15.61 -0.92 -1.14
N ILE A 65 -14.55 -0.16 -0.91
CA ILE A 65 -13.56 0.19 -1.96
C ILE A 65 -12.87 -1.08 -2.43
N LYS A 66 -12.42 -1.93 -1.51
CA LYS A 66 -11.82 -3.22 -1.84
C LYS A 66 -12.82 -4.17 -2.50
N GLN A 67 -14.13 -4.10 -2.23
CA GLN A 67 -15.19 -4.88 -2.86
C GLN A 67 -15.67 -4.27 -4.19
N LEU A 68 -15.44 -2.99 -4.44
CA LEU A 68 -15.61 -2.37 -5.76
C LEU A 68 -14.41 -2.69 -6.65
N LEU A 69 -13.20 -2.62 -6.08
CA LEU A 69 -11.98 -3.07 -6.72
C LEU A 69 -11.98 -4.60 -6.92
N MET A 70 -12.48 -5.35 -5.93
CA MET A 70 -12.65 -6.81 -6.00
C MET A 70 -13.95 -7.23 -6.68
N GLY A 71 -14.88 -6.32 -6.94
CA GLY A 71 -16.13 -6.57 -7.65
C GLY A 71 -15.88 -6.89 -9.13
N PHE A 72 -14.80 -6.33 -9.68
CA PHE A 72 -14.19 -6.74 -10.94
C PHE A 72 -13.20 -7.91 -10.77
N VAL A 73 -12.89 -8.30 -9.52
CA VAL A 73 -12.01 -9.43 -9.14
C VAL A 73 -12.77 -10.70 -8.74
N LEU A 74 -14.10 -10.72 -8.88
CA LEU A 74 -14.91 -11.76 -8.24
C LEU A 74 -14.59 -13.18 -8.75
N ASP A 75 -14.18 -13.98 -7.76
CA ASP A 75 -14.47 -15.41 -7.56
C ASP A 75 -14.00 -16.45 -8.58
N ASN A 76 -13.34 -16.06 -9.65
CA ASN A 76 -12.63 -17.03 -10.49
C ASN A 76 -11.14 -16.78 -10.40
N LYS A 77 -10.45 -17.72 -9.75
CA LYS A 77 -8.98 -17.84 -9.78
C LYS A 77 -8.40 -17.92 -11.20
N ASP A 78 -9.25 -17.99 -12.23
CA ASP A 78 -8.90 -18.01 -13.65
C ASP A 78 -9.24 -16.70 -14.42
N ALA A 79 -9.97 -15.73 -13.82
CA ALA A 79 -10.42 -14.50 -14.50
C ALA A 79 -9.46 -13.29 -14.31
N PHE A 80 -8.25 -13.60 -13.85
CA PHE A 80 -7.16 -12.70 -13.46
C PHE A 80 -5.93 -13.35 -14.14
N GLN A 81 -5.03 -12.73 -14.92
CA GLN A 81 -4.24 -11.53 -14.62
C GLN A 81 -3.35 -11.13 -15.83
N GLN A 82 -3.85 -11.12 -17.06
CA GLN A 82 -3.00 -10.75 -18.20
C GLN A 82 -3.23 -9.30 -18.61
N VAL A 83 -2.15 -8.51 -18.53
CA VAL A 83 -2.10 -7.15 -19.04
C VAL A 83 -1.92 -7.21 -20.55
N VAL A 84 -2.76 -6.49 -21.26
CA VAL A 84 -2.71 -6.43 -22.72
C VAL A 84 -2.74 -4.99 -23.19
N LEU A 85 -2.19 -4.78 -24.37
CA LEU A 85 -2.27 -3.55 -25.14
C LEU A 85 -3.25 -3.77 -26.29
N VAL A 86 -4.17 -2.82 -26.47
CA VAL A 86 -5.19 -2.88 -27.53
C VAL A 86 -5.34 -1.54 -28.21
N GLU A 87 -5.65 -1.55 -29.50
CA GLU A 87 -5.94 -0.31 -30.22
C GLU A 87 -7.32 0.24 -29.82
N TYR A 88 -7.33 1.37 -29.10
CA TYR A 88 -8.55 2.05 -28.67
C TYR A 88 -8.27 3.54 -28.41
N PRO A 89 -9.15 4.47 -28.84
CA PRO A 89 -10.43 4.23 -29.51
C PRO A 89 -10.34 4.10 -31.04
N ARG A 90 -9.13 4.20 -31.62
CA ARG A 90 -8.91 4.10 -33.08
C ARG A 90 -7.53 3.49 -33.39
N PRO A 91 -7.30 3.04 -34.63
CA PRO A 91 -6.00 2.49 -35.01
C PRO A 91 -4.83 3.45 -34.80
N GLY A 92 -3.69 2.91 -34.36
CA GLY A 92 -2.50 3.66 -33.98
C GLY A 92 -2.55 4.32 -32.60
N MET A 93 -3.62 4.11 -31.81
CA MET A 93 -3.72 4.55 -30.42
C MET A 93 -3.90 3.36 -29.50
N TYR A 94 -3.05 3.24 -28.48
CA TYR A 94 -3.01 2.06 -27.63
C TYR A 94 -3.50 2.36 -26.22
N SER A 95 -4.29 1.45 -25.67
CA SER A 95 -4.75 1.47 -24.28
C SER A 95 -4.30 0.21 -23.56
N LEU A 96 -3.87 0.35 -22.31
CA LEU A 96 -3.71 -0.79 -21.41
C LEU A 96 -5.08 -1.34 -21.03
N ALA A 97 -5.21 -2.66 -21.06
CA ALA A 97 -6.42 -3.36 -20.71
C ALA A 97 -6.10 -4.67 -19.97
N PHE A 98 -7.13 -5.26 -19.37
CA PHE A 98 -7.03 -6.53 -18.66
C PHE A 98 -7.97 -7.55 -19.30
N VAL A 99 -7.45 -8.73 -19.63
CA VAL A 99 -8.28 -9.84 -20.10
C VAL A 99 -9.09 -10.37 -18.92
N THR A 100 -10.41 -10.28 -19.02
CA THR A 100 -11.34 -10.79 -17.99
C THR A 100 -11.86 -12.18 -18.36
N ARG A 101 -11.93 -12.51 -19.65
CA ARG A 101 -12.39 -13.82 -20.14
C ARG A 101 -11.86 -14.12 -21.54
N GLN A 102 -11.57 -15.40 -21.79
CA GLN A 102 -11.40 -15.93 -23.15
C GLN A 102 -12.76 -16.38 -23.70
N GLY A 103 -13.13 -15.86 -24.86
CA GLY A 103 -14.44 -16.07 -25.49
C GLY A 103 -15.56 -15.26 -24.87
N ALA A 104 -16.62 -15.06 -25.65
CA ALA A 104 -17.84 -14.37 -25.25
C ALA A 104 -19.07 -15.26 -25.49
N PRO A 105 -19.29 -16.33 -24.72
CA PRO A 105 -20.36 -17.30 -24.98
C PRO A 105 -21.78 -16.73 -24.87
N TRP A 106 -21.93 -15.59 -24.21
CA TRP A 106 -23.19 -14.83 -24.13
C TRP A 106 -23.46 -14.02 -25.41
N TYR A 107 -22.45 -13.80 -26.25
CA TYR A 107 -22.55 -13.13 -27.54
C TYR A 107 -22.74 -14.18 -28.65
N GLN A 108 -23.89 -14.14 -29.33
CA GLN A 108 -24.28 -15.12 -30.36
C GLN A 108 -23.79 -14.75 -31.77
N GLY A 109 -22.84 -13.82 -31.90
CA GLY A 109 -22.23 -13.49 -33.18
C GLY A 109 -21.26 -14.57 -33.65
N GLU A 110 -21.03 -14.66 -34.96
CA GLU A 110 -19.99 -15.51 -35.52
C GLU A 110 -18.61 -15.14 -34.94
N GLY A 111 -17.79 -16.15 -34.63
CA GLY A 111 -16.46 -15.95 -34.06
C GLY A 111 -16.42 -15.60 -32.57
N SER A 112 -17.51 -15.76 -31.82
CA SER A 112 -17.54 -15.40 -30.38
C SER A 112 -16.53 -16.15 -29.50
N GLU A 113 -16.06 -17.33 -29.90
CA GLU A 113 -14.98 -18.08 -29.24
C GLU A 113 -13.59 -17.48 -29.48
N GLU A 114 -13.43 -16.74 -30.57
CA GLU A 114 -12.17 -16.09 -31.00
C GLU A 114 -12.05 -14.65 -30.49
N LEU A 115 -12.90 -14.26 -29.55
CA LEU A 115 -12.87 -12.96 -28.89
C LEU A 115 -12.23 -13.06 -27.51
N TYR A 116 -11.58 -11.98 -27.06
CA TYR A 116 -11.34 -11.73 -25.66
C TYR A 116 -12.37 -10.74 -25.12
N SER A 117 -12.87 -11.00 -23.91
CA SER A 117 -13.50 -9.96 -23.10
C SER A 117 -12.40 -9.25 -22.33
N ILE A 118 -12.29 -7.94 -22.55
CA ILE A 118 -11.30 -7.10 -21.92
C ILE A 118 -11.96 -5.93 -21.19
N PHE A 119 -11.30 -5.46 -20.13
CA PHE A 119 -11.65 -4.24 -19.43
C PHE A 119 -10.58 -3.16 -19.69
N ILE A 120 -11.00 -2.04 -20.28
CA ILE A 120 -10.18 -0.84 -20.45
C ILE A 120 -10.52 0.14 -19.33
N PRO A 121 -9.66 0.33 -18.32
CA PRO A 121 -9.89 1.29 -17.25
C PRO A 121 -9.70 2.72 -17.72
N THR A 122 -10.32 3.66 -17.02
CA THR A 122 -10.06 5.10 -17.19
C THR A 122 -8.95 5.58 -16.26
N THR A 123 -8.16 6.54 -16.71
CA THR A 123 -7.20 7.28 -15.88
C THR A 123 -7.85 8.52 -15.26
N PRO A 124 -7.52 8.90 -14.01
CA PRO A 124 -6.69 8.17 -13.03
C PRO A 124 -7.51 7.17 -12.19
N ASN A 125 -8.83 7.08 -12.40
CA ASN A 125 -9.72 6.25 -11.61
C ASN A 125 -10.01 4.89 -12.31
N PRO A 126 -9.34 3.79 -11.94
CA PRO A 126 -9.45 2.51 -12.63
C PRO A 126 -10.74 1.75 -12.30
N THR A 127 -11.63 2.33 -11.48
CA THR A 127 -12.93 1.74 -11.14
C THR A 127 -13.98 1.96 -12.23
N SER A 128 -13.76 2.93 -13.12
CA SER A 128 -14.56 3.16 -14.32
C SER A 128 -13.78 2.74 -15.57
N GLY A 129 -14.52 2.47 -16.65
CA GLY A 129 -13.92 1.97 -17.88
C GLY A 129 -14.94 1.44 -18.86
N TYR A 130 -14.43 0.76 -19.89
CA TYR A 130 -15.20 0.09 -20.91
C TYR A 130 -14.92 -1.41 -20.88
N MET A 131 -15.96 -2.22 -21.05
CA MET A 131 -15.79 -3.63 -21.41
C MET A 131 -15.89 -3.75 -22.92
N LEU A 132 -14.89 -4.33 -23.56
CA LEU A 132 -14.90 -4.59 -25.00
C LEU A 132 -14.79 -6.09 -25.27
N LEU A 133 -15.35 -6.49 -26.41
CA LEU A 133 -15.05 -7.76 -27.04
C LEU A 133 -14.11 -7.48 -28.21
N VAL A 134 -12.93 -8.07 -28.18
CA VAL A 134 -11.87 -7.78 -29.17
C VAL A 134 -11.36 -9.08 -29.77
N PRO A 135 -11.19 -9.18 -31.11
CA PRO A 135 -10.59 -10.35 -31.74
C PRO A 135 -9.22 -10.67 -31.15
N ARG A 136 -8.92 -11.95 -30.95
CA ARG A 136 -7.64 -12.40 -30.36
C ARG A 136 -6.40 -11.83 -31.07
N GLU A 137 -6.48 -11.62 -32.38
CA GLU A 137 -5.40 -11.08 -33.21
C GLU A 137 -5.12 -9.58 -32.99
N GLN A 138 -6.05 -8.84 -32.38
CA GLN A 138 -5.92 -7.41 -32.09
C GLN A 138 -5.46 -7.13 -30.64
N VAL A 139 -5.06 -8.17 -29.92
CA VAL A 139 -4.64 -8.10 -28.52
C VAL A 139 -3.18 -8.46 -28.40
N GLU A 140 -2.36 -7.52 -27.90
CA GLU A 140 -0.95 -7.72 -27.65
C GLU A 140 -0.71 -7.95 -26.15
N PHE A 141 -0.10 -9.07 -25.77
CA PHE A 141 0.21 -9.36 -24.37
C PHE A 141 1.48 -8.65 -23.93
N VAL A 142 1.41 -7.96 -22.79
CA VAL A 142 2.53 -7.17 -22.26
C VAL A 142 3.10 -7.86 -21.03
N ASP A 143 4.42 -7.92 -20.92
CA ASP A 143 5.12 -8.45 -19.74
C ASP A 143 5.16 -7.42 -18.60
N LEU A 144 3.96 -7.13 -18.08
CA LEU A 144 3.72 -6.26 -16.94
C LEU A 144 2.90 -6.99 -15.88
N SER A 145 3.24 -6.77 -14.62
CA SER A 145 2.36 -7.18 -13.53
C SER A 145 1.07 -6.33 -13.57
N VAL A 146 -0.05 -6.91 -13.14
CA VAL A 146 -1.32 -6.17 -13.02
C VAL A 146 -1.16 -4.97 -12.09
N GLU A 147 -0.38 -5.12 -11.01
CA GLU A 147 -0.10 -4.03 -10.07
C GLU A 147 0.61 -2.85 -10.76
N ASP A 148 1.61 -3.16 -11.57
CA ASP A 148 2.39 -2.16 -12.30
C ASP A 148 1.56 -1.45 -13.37
N ALA A 149 0.75 -2.20 -14.12
CA ALA A 149 -0.20 -1.62 -15.07
C ALA A 149 -1.20 -0.69 -14.36
N LEU A 150 -1.73 -1.08 -13.20
CA LEU A 150 -2.62 -0.22 -12.41
C LEU A 150 -1.92 1.05 -11.91
N LYS A 151 -0.65 0.97 -11.47
CA LYS A 151 0.15 2.16 -11.12
C LYS A 151 0.33 3.10 -12.31
N MET A 152 0.61 2.57 -13.49
CA MET A 152 0.70 3.35 -14.73
C MET A 152 -0.64 4.05 -15.02
N ILE A 153 -1.75 3.33 -14.98
CA ILE A 153 -3.09 3.86 -15.27
C ILE A 153 -3.50 4.94 -14.27
N ILE A 154 -3.28 4.72 -12.97
CA ILE A 154 -3.62 5.68 -11.91
C ILE A 154 -2.77 6.95 -12.02
N SER A 155 -1.49 6.80 -12.34
CA SER A 155 -0.58 7.94 -12.52
C SER A 155 -0.73 8.65 -13.87
N GLY A 156 -1.57 8.12 -14.77
CA GLY A 156 -1.72 8.61 -16.13
C GLY A 156 -0.47 8.46 -16.99
N GLY A 157 0.31 7.41 -16.73
CA GLY A 157 1.54 7.08 -17.45
C GLY A 157 2.79 7.79 -16.92
N LEU A 158 2.69 8.59 -15.85
CA LEU A 158 3.86 9.26 -15.24
C LEU A 158 4.80 8.28 -14.54
N ILE A 159 4.26 7.20 -13.97
CA ILE A 159 5.05 6.14 -13.37
C ILE A 159 5.14 5.02 -14.38
N SER A 160 6.36 4.73 -14.84
CA SER A 160 6.65 3.53 -15.63
C SER A 160 7.42 2.53 -14.76
N PRO A 161 7.07 1.23 -14.76
CA PRO A 161 7.82 0.19 -14.08
C PRO A 161 9.22 0.17 -14.66
N ASN A 162 10.19 0.55 -13.85
CA ASN A 162 11.55 0.74 -14.29
C ASN A 162 12.20 -0.63 -14.53
N LYS A 163 12.20 -1.10 -15.79
CA LYS A 163 12.96 -2.30 -16.20
C LYS A 163 14.32 -1.94 -16.82
N ALA A 164 14.69 -0.65 -16.92
CA ALA A 164 15.88 -0.21 -17.68
C ALA A 164 16.75 0.91 -17.02
N ALA A 165 16.36 1.56 -15.93
CA ALA A 165 17.21 2.56 -15.26
C ALA A 165 18.08 1.98 -14.13
N GLU A 166 18.56 0.75 -14.29
CA GLU A 166 19.72 0.23 -13.53
C GLU A 166 21.01 0.17 -14.39
N GLU A 167 20.96 0.38 -15.71
CA GLU A 167 22.16 0.33 -16.56
C GLU A 167 22.88 1.68 -16.77
N ASP A 168 22.22 2.83 -16.55
CA ASP A 168 22.83 4.16 -16.77
C ASP A 168 23.51 4.78 -15.54
N GLY A 169 23.69 4.01 -14.46
CA GLY A 169 24.44 4.43 -13.27
C GLY A 169 25.94 4.09 -13.30
N ALA A 170 26.42 3.38 -14.32
CA ALA A 170 27.78 2.83 -14.38
C ALA A 170 28.63 3.34 -15.57
N SER A 171 28.34 4.52 -16.11
CA SER A 171 29.26 5.21 -17.03
C SER A 171 29.26 6.71 -16.77
N GLY A 172 29.90 7.09 -15.67
CA GLY A 172 30.21 8.47 -15.33
C GLY A 172 31.45 8.52 -14.43
N ALA A 173 32.55 7.96 -14.93
CA ALA A 173 33.91 8.21 -14.45
C ALA A 173 34.61 9.19 -15.39
#